data_AF-A0A7S1T1Q1-F1
#
_entry.id   AF-A0A7S1T1Q1-F1
#
_cell.length_a   1.000
_cell.length_b   1.000
_cell.length_c   1.000
_cell.angle_alpha   90.00
_cell.angle_beta   90.00
_cell.angle_gamma   90.00
#
_symmetry.space_group_name_H-M   'P 1'
#
loop_
_entity.id
_entity.type
_entity.pdbx_description
1 polymer ?
#
loop_
_entity_poly.entity_id
_entity_poly.type
_entity_poly.pdbx_seq_one_letter_code
_entity_poly.pdbx_strand_id
1 'polypeptide(L)'
;VRYPQLAADRFRWEEVTEGEELSVEHEGRHFSVTPVDANHVAGSVMYMFEGSFGAVLHTGDCRMTPQLCRKLTQLRDGAPFDLIYLDCTFAAYRKEFPPIQEAMRHTEEVITRHPSTPRVYLGCEGLGTEPLLEYLSTRLGQRVYVPTDGSEIGFHGDGAAGQR
;
A
#
# COMPACT_ATOMS: atom_id res chain seq x y z
N VAL A 1 13.24 -24.12 -3.70
CA VAL A 1 13.59 -22.68 -3.68
C VAL A 1 14.03 -22.33 -2.26
N ARG A 2 15.26 -21.83 -2.07
CA ARG A 2 15.85 -21.52 -0.75
C ARG A 2 15.35 -20.16 -0.27
N TYR A 3 14.16 -20.11 0.31
CA TYR A 3 13.84 -19.02 1.21
C TYR A 3 14.59 -19.26 2.53
N PRO A 4 15.07 -18.22 3.24
CA PRO A 4 15.59 -18.40 4.58
C PRO A 4 14.55 -19.14 5.42
N GLN A 5 14.90 -20.31 5.96
CA GLN A 5 14.02 -20.95 6.93
C GLN A 5 14.15 -20.14 8.23
N LEU A 6 13.13 -19.33 8.50
CA LEU A 6 12.97 -18.68 9.78
C LEU A 6 12.84 -19.79 10.83
N ALA A 7 13.90 -20.00 11.62
CA ALA A 7 13.89 -20.94 12.72
C ALA A 7 12.91 -20.41 13.77
N ALA A 8 11.67 -20.91 13.75
CA ALA A 8 10.56 -20.37 14.52
C ALA A 8 10.82 -20.35 16.04
N ASP A 9 11.73 -21.19 16.52
CA ASP A 9 12.22 -21.23 17.91
C ASP A 9 13.14 -20.06 18.29
N ARG A 10 13.59 -19.27 17.31
CA ARG A 10 14.47 -18.10 17.50
C ARG A 10 13.77 -16.75 17.38
N PHE A 11 12.48 -16.73 17.07
CA PHE A 11 11.72 -15.49 16.89
C PHE A 11 10.63 -15.35 17.94
N ARG A 12 10.46 -14.13 18.43
CA ARG A 12 9.30 -13.71 19.22
C ARG A 12 8.35 -12.99 18.28
N TRP A 13 7.09 -13.36 18.30
CA TRP A 13 6.05 -12.66 17.56
C TRP A 13 5.51 -11.53 18.41
N GLU A 14 5.41 -10.36 17.81
CA GLU A 14 4.81 -9.18 18.42
C GLU A 14 3.68 -8.68 17.53
N GLU A 15 2.56 -8.33 18.16
CA GLU A 15 1.50 -7.61 17.48
C GLU A 15 1.80 -6.11 17.58
N VAL A 16 1.61 -5.42 16.46
CA VAL A 16 1.93 -4.01 16.32
C VAL A 16 0.74 -3.30 15.71
N THR A 17 0.40 -2.14 16.26
CA THR A 17 -0.70 -1.30 15.78
C THR A 17 -0.13 -0.01 15.21
N GLU A 18 -0.67 0.45 14.07
CA GLU A 18 -0.27 1.74 13.50
C GLU A 18 -0.45 2.88 14.51
N GLY A 19 0.60 3.68 14.70
CA GLY A 19 0.59 4.80 15.63
C GLY A 19 0.82 4.45 17.11
N GLU A 20 0.84 3.17 17.48
CA GLU A 20 1.12 2.73 18.85
C GLU A 20 2.60 2.33 18.99
N GLU A 21 3.29 2.93 19.95
CA GLU A 21 4.68 2.57 20.26
C GLU A 21 4.72 1.26 21.05
N LEU A 22 5.52 0.30 20.57
CA LEU A 22 5.85 -0.94 21.25
C LEU A 22 7.24 -0.84 21.89
N SER A 23 7.32 -0.99 23.21
CA SER A 23 8.60 -1.15 23.91
C SER A 23 9.08 -2.61 23.86
N VAL A 24 10.31 -2.82 23.38
CA VAL A 24 10.92 -4.15 23.21
C VAL A 24 12.17 -4.28 24.06
N GLU A 25 12.24 -5.35 24.85
CA GLU A 25 13.46 -5.82 25.48
C GLU A 25 13.97 -7.08 24.76
N HIS A 26 15.25 -7.07 24.38
CA HIS A 26 15.94 -8.19 23.74
C HIS A 26 17.40 -8.25 24.20
N GLU A 27 17.83 -9.39 24.73
CA GLU A 27 19.20 -9.62 25.23
C GLU A 27 19.72 -8.52 26.18
N GLY A 28 18.84 -8.02 27.08
CA GLY A 28 19.17 -6.96 28.04
C GLY A 28 19.30 -5.56 27.43
N ARG A 29 18.86 -5.38 26.18
CA ARG A 29 18.78 -4.07 25.51
C ARG A 29 17.31 -3.69 25.32
N HIS A 30 17.02 -2.40 25.52
CA HIS A 30 15.70 -1.83 25.30
C HIS A 30 15.71 -0.94 24.05
N PHE A 31 14.64 -1.03 23.27
CA PHE A 31 14.35 -0.12 22.17
C PHE A 31 12.83 -0.03 21.96
N SER A 32 12.35 1.05 21.35
CA SER A 32 10.96 1.18 20.92
C SER A 32 10.81 0.92 19.43
N VAL A 33 9.60 0.49 19.05
CA VAL A 33 9.17 0.29 17.67
C VAL A 33 7.86 1.01 17.48
N THR A 34 7.83 1.97 16.55
CA THR A 34 6.61 2.71 16.20
C THR A 34 6.25 2.42 14.75
N PRO A 35 5.16 1.67 14.49
CA PRO A 35 4.66 1.46 13.14
C PRO A 35 3.94 2.70 12.63
N VAL A 36 4.20 3.06 11.37
CA VAL A 36 3.60 4.23 10.70
C VAL A 36 3.06 3.79 9.36
N ASP A 37 1.84 4.19 8.99
CA ASP A 37 1.26 3.90 7.68
C ASP A 37 2.24 4.22 6.52
N ALA A 38 2.52 3.22 5.68
CA ALA A 38 3.43 3.34 4.52
C ALA A 38 2.75 3.90 3.27
N ASN A 39 1.43 4.08 3.29
CA ASN A 39 0.63 4.56 2.16
C ASN A 39 0.85 3.74 0.86
N HIS A 40 1.14 2.44 1.00
CA HIS A 40 1.40 1.56 -0.14
C HIS A 40 0.19 0.69 -0.47
N VAL A 41 -0.23 -0.17 0.47
CA VAL A 41 -1.41 -1.04 0.37
C VAL A 41 -2.07 -1.20 1.75
N ALA A 42 -3.24 -1.84 1.82
CA ALA A 42 -3.87 -2.13 3.10
C ALA A 42 -2.93 -2.94 4.01
N GLY A 43 -2.68 -2.43 5.23
CA GLY A 43 -1.79 -3.05 6.21
C GLY A 43 -0.30 -2.80 6.01
N SER A 44 0.12 -2.05 4.98
CA SER A 44 1.52 -1.69 4.81
C SER A 44 1.98 -0.67 5.85
N VAL A 45 3.10 -0.92 6.53
CA VAL A 45 3.67 -0.03 7.53
C VAL A 45 5.18 0.16 7.35
N MET A 46 5.63 1.36 7.65
CA MET A 46 7.02 1.67 7.97
C MET A 46 7.26 1.38 9.45
N TYR A 47 8.49 1.02 9.80
CA TYR A 47 8.89 0.82 11.19
C TYR A 47 9.96 1.84 11.59
N MET A 48 9.67 2.60 12.64
CA MET A 48 10.64 3.45 13.31
C MET A 48 11.17 2.74 14.56
N PHE A 49 12.48 2.55 14.64
CA PHE A 49 13.16 1.93 15.77
C PHE A 49 13.99 2.98 16.51
N GLU A 50 13.87 3.05 17.83
CA GLU A 50 14.68 3.96 18.64
C GLU A 50 15.27 3.23 19.85
N GLY A 51 16.60 3.29 19.99
CA GLY A 51 17.29 2.64 21.10
C GLY A 51 18.72 3.14 21.23
N SER A 52 19.54 2.42 22.00
CA SER A 52 20.97 2.77 22.16
C SER A 52 21.79 2.70 20.86
N PHE A 53 21.24 2.09 19.82
CA PHE A 53 21.79 2.05 18.47
C PHE A 53 21.42 3.28 17.60
N GLY A 54 20.66 4.22 18.13
CA GLY A 54 20.15 5.39 17.40
C GLY A 54 18.72 5.21 16.90
N ALA A 55 18.31 6.11 16.01
CA ALA A 55 17.00 6.15 15.37
C ALA A 55 17.08 5.60 13.93
N VAL A 56 16.37 4.52 13.66
CA VAL A 56 16.36 3.83 12.38
C VAL A 56 14.96 3.82 11.79
N LEU A 57 14.81 4.22 10.54
CA LEU A 57 13.56 4.09 9.79
C LEU A 57 13.69 2.99 8.74
N HIS A 58 12.77 2.04 8.73
CA HIS A 58 12.61 1.09 7.64
C HIS A 58 11.29 1.34 6.93
N THR A 59 11.34 1.75 5.67
CA THR A 59 10.11 2.16 4.95
C THR A 59 9.25 0.98 4.50
N GLY A 60 9.83 -0.21 4.36
CA GLY A 60 9.20 -1.27 3.57
C GLY A 60 8.97 -0.76 2.15
N ASP A 61 7.93 -1.26 1.48
CA ASP A 61 7.42 -0.65 0.26
C ASP A 61 6.49 0.51 0.67
N CYS A 62 6.74 1.71 0.15
CA CYS A 62 6.03 2.90 0.58
C CYS A 62 5.72 3.84 -0.59
N ARG A 63 4.63 4.60 -0.47
CA ARG A 63 4.38 5.74 -1.35
C ARG A 63 4.52 7.03 -0.56
N MET A 64 5.74 7.54 -0.51
CA MET A 64 6.05 8.75 0.25
C MET A 64 5.24 9.97 -0.25
N THR A 65 4.67 10.72 0.67
CA THR A 65 3.97 11.99 0.41
C THR A 65 4.52 13.11 1.29
N PRO A 66 4.36 14.39 0.93
CA PRO A 66 4.78 15.51 1.79
C PRO A 66 4.14 15.46 3.19
N GLN A 67 2.89 15.00 3.30
CA GLN A 67 2.18 14.81 4.56
C GLN A 67 2.83 13.71 5.40
N LEU A 68 3.19 12.58 4.78
CA LEU A 68 3.88 11.49 5.45
C LEU A 68 5.27 11.90 5.93
N CYS A 69 6.03 12.63 5.12
CA CYS A 69 7.31 13.21 5.53
C CYS A 69 7.15 14.10 6.77
N ARG A 70 6.14 14.98 6.78
CA ARG A 70 5.85 15.85 7.93
C ARG A 70 5.46 15.04 9.17
N LYS A 71 4.63 14.00 9.03
CA LYS A 71 4.28 13.09 10.13
C LYS A 71 5.54 12.45 10.73
N LEU A 72 6.43 11.91 9.89
CA LEU A 72 7.69 11.31 10.33
C LEU A 72 8.60 12.32 11.05
N THR A 73 8.70 13.55 10.54
CA THR A 73 9.48 14.62 11.19
C THR A 73 8.87 15.01 12.54
N GLN A 74 7.53 15.09 12.63
CA GLN A 74 6.81 15.43 13.87
C GLN A 74 6.93 14.33 14.93
N LEU A 75 6.90 13.05 14.55
CA LEU A 75 7.07 11.92 15.47
C LEU A 75 8.41 11.95 16.22
N ARG A 76 9.39 12.69 15.70
CA ARG A 76 10.72 12.83 16.30
C ARG A 76 11.06 14.26 16.68
N ASP A 77 10.08 15.15 16.80
CA ASP A 77 10.29 16.57 17.12
C ASP A 77 11.36 17.27 16.25
N GLY A 78 11.45 16.86 14.98
CA GLY A 78 12.43 17.38 14.03
C GLY A 78 13.83 16.75 14.09
N ALA A 79 14.09 15.81 15.00
CA ALA A 79 15.36 15.12 15.08
C ALA A 79 15.58 14.19 13.86
N PRO A 80 16.80 14.14 13.30
CA PRO A 80 17.10 13.31 12.13
C PRO A 80 17.20 11.82 12.47
N PHE A 81 16.90 10.95 11.50
CA PHE A 81 17.21 9.53 11.59
C PHE A 81 18.70 9.28 11.35
N ASP A 82 19.29 8.36 12.11
CA ASP A 82 20.70 7.94 11.95
C ASP A 82 20.86 7.00 10.74
N LEU A 83 19.83 6.20 10.45
CA LEU A 83 19.80 5.27 9.32
C LEU A 83 18.40 5.16 8.72
N ILE A 84 18.31 5.13 7.40
CA ILE A 84 17.05 4.91 6.66
C ILE A 84 17.25 3.75 5.68
N TYR A 85 16.48 2.68 5.86
CA TYR A 85 16.27 1.66 4.84
C TYR A 85 15.12 2.11 3.95
N LEU A 86 15.46 2.49 2.71
CA LEU A 86 14.57 3.19 1.79
C LEU A 86 14.06 2.28 0.67
N ASP A 87 12.75 2.37 0.38
CA ASP A 87 12.15 1.87 -0.84
C ASP A 87 12.78 2.56 -2.07
N CYS A 88 13.54 1.79 -2.84
CA CYS A 88 14.23 2.28 -4.02
C CYS A 88 13.62 1.79 -5.33
N THR A 89 12.41 1.23 -5.31
CA THR A 89 11.75 0.59 -6.48
C THR A 89 11.79 1.48 -7.72
N PHE A 90 11.53 2.78 -7.55
CA PHE A 90 11.53 3.76 -8.63
C PHE A 90 12.69 4.76 -8.58
N ALA A 91 13.72 4.54 -7.75
CA ALA A 91 14.81 5.51 -7.53
C ALA A 91 15.60 5.85 -8.81
N ALA A 92 15.72 4.90 -9.74
CA ALA A 92 16.36 5.11 -11.05
C ALA A 92 15.37 5.43 -12.18
N TYR A 93 14.07 5.46 -11.90
CA TYR A 93 13.03 5.71 -12.90
C TYR A 93 12.86 7.21 -13.12
N ARG A 94 13.00 7.65 -14.38
CA ARG A 94 13.06 9.09 -14.73
C ARG A 94 11.74 9.69 -15.21
N LYS A 95 10.68 8.88 -15.34
CA LYS A 95 9.37 9.40 -15.77
C LYS A 95 8.55 9.75 -14.55
N GLU A 96 7.81 10.84 -14.65
CA GLU A 96 6.83 11.22 -13.65
C GLU A 96 5.61 10.31 -13.75
N PHE A 97 5.07 9.95 -12.59
CA PHE A 97 3.80 9.27 -12.49
C PHE A 97 2.70 10.30 -12.20
N PRO A 98 1.51 10.15 -12.80
CA PRO A 98 0.39 10.98 -12.43
C PRO A 98 0.00 10.73 -10.96
N PRO A 99 -0.64 11.72 -10.30
CA PRO A 99 -1.33 11.49 -9.04
C PRO A 99 -2.33 10.32 -9.17
N ILE A 100 -2.54 9.58 -8.08
CA ILE A 100 -3.40 8.38 -8.12
C ILE A 100 -4.82 8.68 -8.62
N GLN A 101 -5.37 9.84 -8.23
CA GLN A 101 -6.69 10.30 -8.66
C GLN A 101 -6.77 10.54 -10.17
N GLU A 102 -5.70 11.04 -10.77
CA GLU A 102 -5.63 11.24 -12.21
C GLU A 102 -5.51 9.91 -12.97
N ALA A 103 -4.72 8.97 -12.45
CA ALA A 103 -4.66 7.61 -13.01
C ALA A 103 -6.01 6.90 -12.96
N MET A 104 -6.77 7.03 -11.86
CA MET A 104 -8.13 6.49 -11.74
C MET A 104 -9.08 7.12 -12.77
N ARG A 105 -9.06 8.46 -12.90
CA ARG A 105 -9.87 9.17 -13.90
C ARG A 105 -9.52 8.74 -15.32
N HIS A 106 -8.25 8.59 -15.66
CA HIS A 106 -7.84 8.09 -16.97
C HIS A 106 -8.37 6.68 -17.23
N THR A 107 -8.43 5.83 -16.20
CA THR A 107 -9.02 4.49 -16.30
C THR A 107 -10.53 4.56 -16.59
N GLU A 108 -11.27 5.41 -15.86
CA GLU A 108 -12.70 5.68 -16.13
C GLU A 108 -12.91 6.17 -17.58
N GLU A 109 -12.10 7.11 -18.03
CA GLU A 109 -12.19 7.67 -19.38
C GLU A 109 -11.92 6.62 -20.47
N VAL A 110 -10.96 5.72 -20.26
CA VAL A 110 -10.71 4.63 -21.22
C VAL A 110 -11.92 3.72 -21.30
N ILE A 111 -12.53 3.34 -20.17
CA ILE A 111 -13.72 2.48 -20.15
C ILE A 111 -14.90 3.16 -20.88
N THR A 112 -15.19 4.40 -20.52
CA THR A 112 -16.34 5.16 -21.05
C THR A 112 -16.22 5.51 -22.54
N ARG A 113 -15.00 5.61 -23.08
CA ARG A 113 -14.76 5.79 -24.53
C ARG A 113 -15.08 4.54 -25.36
N HIS A 114 -15.30 3.38 -24.74
CA HIS A 114 -15.59 2.12 -25.43
C HIS A 114 -16.94 1.53 -25.01
N PRO A 115 -18.07 2.24 -25.22
CA PRO A 115 -19.39 1.85 -24.70
C PRO A 115 -19.94 0.54 -25.30
N SER A 116 -19.41 0.10 -26.46
CA SER A 116 -19.77 -1.16 -27.08
C SER A 116 -19.03 -2.37 -26.50
N THR A 117 -18.12 -2.16 -25.55
CA THR A 117 -17.37 -3.24 -24.89
C THR A 117 -18.24 -3.86 -23.80
N PRO A 118 -18.69 -5.12 -23.96
CA PRO A 118 -19.64 -5.72 -23.03
C PRO A 118 -19.02 -6.05 -21.66
N ARG A 119 -17.70 -6.25 -21.61
CA ARG A 119 -16.95 -6.63 -20.40
C ARG A 119 -15.59 -5.97 -20.39
N VAL A 120 -15.24 -5.38 -19.26
CA VAL A 120 -13.90 -4.85 -19.00
C VAL A 120 -13.25 -5.71 -17.93
N TYR A 121 -12.03 -6.17 -18.21
CA TYR A 121 -11.21 -6.92 -17.28
C TYR A 121 -10.12 -6.00 -16.73
N LEU A 122 -9.96 -6.00 -15.42
CA LEU A 122 -8.95 -5.28 -14.67
C LEU A 122 -7.97 -6.30 -14.09
N GLY A 123 -6.73 -6.26 -14.59
CA GLY A 123 -5.63 -7.03 -14.03
C GLY A 123 -5.25 -6.47 -12.67
N CYS A 124 -5.70 -7.12 -11.61
CA CYS A 124 -5.39 -6.79 -10.23
C CYS A 124 -4.49 -7.88 -9.66
N GLU A 125 -3.28 -7.51 -9.25
CA GLU A 125 -2.32 -8.43 -8.64
C GLU A 125 -2.19 -8.11 -7.15
N GLY A 126 -2.44 -9.10 -6.29
CA GLY A 126 -2.31 -8.93 -4.83
C GLY A 126 -3.28 -7.91 -4.23
N LEU A 127 -2.78 -7.15 -3.24
CA LEU A 127 -3.50 -6.04 -2.60
C LEU A 127 -3.07 -4.71 -3.23
N GLY A 128 -3.92 -3.68 -3.15
CA GLY A 128 -3.58 -2.29 -3.51
C GLY A 128 -4.42 -1.68 -4.63
N THR A 129 -5.21 -2.48 -5.34
CA THR A 129 -6.09 -2.00 -6.42
C THR A 129 -7.50 -1.68 -5.96
N GLU A 130 -7.84 -1.99 -4.71
CA GLU A 130 -9.19 -1.83 -4.15
C GLU A 130 -9.73 -0.40 -4.28
N PRO A 131 -8.95 0.68 -4.05
CA PRO A 131 -9.44 2.03 -4.24
C PRO A 131 -9.86 2.34 -5.68
N LEU A 132 -9.17 1.76 -6.68
CA LEU A 132 -9.56 1.90 -8.09
C LEU A 132 -10.87 1.16 -8.37
N LEU A 133 -11.04 -0.05 -7.82
CA LEU A 133 -12.25 -0.85 -8.01
C LEU A 133 -13.48 -0.17 -7.40
N GLU A 134 -13.34 0.35 -6.18
CA GLU A 134 -14.40 1.12 -5.51
C GLU A 134 -14.74 2.40 -6.29
N TYR A 135 -13.71 3.14 -6.72
CA TYR A 135 -13.88 4.35 -7.54
C TYR A 135 -14.68 4.04 -8.81
N LEU A 136 -14.25 3.05 -9.59
CA LEU A 136 -14.91 2.68 -10.84
C LEU A 136 -16.32 2.14 -10.61
N SER A 137 -16.54 1.32 -9.58
CA SER A 137 -17.87 0.83 -9.24
C SER A 137 -18.83 1.99 -8.97
N THR A 138 -18.39 2.95 -8.17
CA THR A 138 -19.18 4.12 -7.80
C THR A 138 -19.45 5.03 -9.00
N ARG A 139 -18.41 5.30 -9.81
CA ARG A 139 -18.49 6.21 -10.96
C ARG A 139 -19.33 5.66 -12.10
N LEU A 140 -19.25 4.35 -12.35
CA LEU A 140 -19.97 3.69 -13.43
C LEU A 140 -21.35 3.17 -13.00
N GLY A 141 -21.64 3.17 -11.68
CA GLY A 141 -22.88 2.62 -11.14
C GLY A 141 -23.03 1.11 -11.36
N GLN A 142 -21.91 0.41 -11.55
CA GLN A 142 -21.86 -1.03 -11.81
C GLN A 142 -21.14 -1.76 -10.68
N ARG A 143 -21.56 -3.00 -10.38
CA ARG A 143 -20.85 -3.84 -9.43
C ARG A 143 -19.60 -4.42 -10.09
N VAL A 144 -18.52 -4.49 -9.31
CA VAL A 144 -17.32 -5.24 -9.68
C VAL A 144 -17.57 -6.71 -9.39
N TYR A 145 -17.33 -7.56 -10.37
CA TYR A 145 -17.25 -9.01 -10.18
C TYR A 145 -15.82 -9.40 -9.81
N VAL A 146 -15.67 -10.06 -8.66
CA VAL A 146 -14.40 -10.60 -8.17
C VAL A 146 -14.52 -12.13 -8.14
N PRO A 147 -13.75 -12.87 -8.96
CA PRO A 147 -13.76 -14.33 -8.95
C PRO A 147 -13.23 -14.90 -7.64
N THR A 148 -13.83 -15.99 -7.16
CA THR A 148 -13.42 -16.65 -5.90
C THR A 148 -12.17 -17.52 -6.05
N ASP A 149 -11.73 -17.79 -7.28
CA ASP A 149 -10.55 -18.60 -7.60
C ASP A 149 -9.25 -17.78 -7.75
N GLY A 150 -9.33 -16.46 -7.51
CA GLY A 150 -8.21 -15.54 -7.67
C GLY A 150 -7.92 -15.14 -9.12
N SER A 151 -8.83 -15.42 -10.05
CA SER A 151 -8.75 -14.93 -11.44
C SER A 151 -9.18 -13.45 -11.58
N GLU A 152 -9.00 -12.90 -12.79
CA GLU A 152 -9.12 -11.47 -13.12
C GLU A 152 -10.43 -10.79 -12.67
N ILE A 153 -10.32 -9.59 -12.12
CA ILE A 153 -11.44 -8.77 -11.62
C ILE A 153 -12.10 -8.05 -12.81
N GLY A 154 -13.42 -7.93 -12.88
CA GLY A 154 -14.08 -7.29 -14.04
C GLY A 154 -15.46 -6.70 -13.80
N PHE A 155 -15.99 -6.00 -14.80
CA PHE A 155 -17.35 -5.43 -14.80
C PHE A 155 -18.26 -6.11 -15.84
N HIS A 156 -19.54 -6.24 -15.51
CA HIS A 156 -20.59 -6.56 -16.49
C HIS A 156 -21.32 -5.27 -16.87
N GLY A 157 -21.14 -4.82 -18.10
CA GLY A 157 -21.99 -3.78 -18.65
C GLY A 157 -23.35 -4.38 -18.95
N ASP A 158 -24.38 -3.99 -18.20
CA ASP A 158 -25.76 -4.23 -18.65
C ASP A 158 -25.93 -3.43 -19.95
N GLY A 159 -25.76 -4.15 -21.07
CA GLY A 159 -26.08 -3.64 -22.37
C GLY A 159 -27.53 -3.16 -22.35
N ALA A 160 -27.76 -1.98 -22.91
CA ALA A 160 -29.09 -1.42 -23.08
C ALA A 160 -30.08 -2.50 -23.57
N ALA A 161 -30.98 -2.92 -22.69
CA ALA A 161 -32.24 -3.53 -23.06
C ALA A 161 -33.31 -2.47 -22.84
N GLY A 162 -33.57 -1.69 -23.90
CA GLY A 162 -34.84 -0.99 -24.01
C GLY A 162 -36.02 -1.97 -24.01
N GLN A 163 -37.16 -1.47 -23.54
CA GLN A 163 -38.52 -2.04 -23.62
C GLN A 163 -38.83 -3.20 -22.66
N ARG A 164 -39.45 -2.89 -21.51
CA ARG A 164 -40.91 -2.88 -21.33
C ARG A 164 -41.30 -2.06 -20.11
#